data_AF-A0A2T6LHV0-F1
#
_entry.id   AF-A0A2T6LHV0-F1
#
_cell.length_a   1.000
_cell.length_b   1.000
_cell.length_c   1.000
_cell.angle_alpha   90.00
_cell.angle_beta   90.00
_cell.angle_gamma   90.00
#
_symmetry.space_group_name_H-M   'P 1'
#
loop_
_entity.id
_entity.type
_entity.pdbx_description
1 polymer ?
#
loop_
_entity_poly.entity_id
_entity_poly.type
_entity_poly.pdbx_seq_one_letter_code
_entity_poly.pdbx_strand_id
1 'polypeptide(L)'
;MAQRKDLGTGPAGRSRASRALPVSSDGTVHLDHAQAADDPVRGAEPDAGEPVDTDDSQPWHEKLRDSVRGFFGATARERMSDRDEVHRIDVERAQDEREGMDEREQLLKLRAETRLAGEAYMASLRASNLLVPGFNDDERDKELDVMHHVYMQMMMQSCLKPLARGVSTGTVVQAAGMMVAMRMLAPDFRQEMDTYLQPFKDMVQERIDRRTRYVGDWAEGQSRSYNRRIDDRARALVRERPSAAAAARSVHGQEGHKASRSSFLSRRWQRRLDDLERRERGNRELYTPDSAAMTEVALMENAFWRMREPDADAGQIFDSYRAMRKRLRDQMDHDGVERSEMVTRARMIIGERMEYEPELRTMFNGIAHGRIVKAAPRQERIGGTDHVRAVWSGQFEDQLGQRLPDDGMFTLRRPMDATSHQVQLAETMTTALLHALDREDQEAFAANVQGYMVGFAARRHGLNTRGLPGTLGDRLDQCEVMIASMAIDGLTPEEQQRVYSNAYVDAMEAAGEKHPDLAHELRLALGDGWQQTLQRAVDDPQAFYEEQRLRPRPYRAGPGPSSEQADDFDPETPDQRPGTAGYQHS
;
A
#
# COMPACT_ATOMS: atom_id res chain seq x y z
N MET A 1 39.99 -33.91 27.00
CA MET A 1 40.55 -33.13 25.88
C MET A 1 39.65 -31.94 25.63
N ALA A 2 40.03 -30.80 26.19
CA ALA A 2 39.36 -29.52 26.06
C ALA A 2 40.47 -28.49 25.79
N GLN A 3 40.33 -27.67 24.75
CA GLN A 3 41.20 -26.52 24.53
C GLN A 3 40.33 -25.28 24.37
N ARG A 4 40.40 -24.43 25.39
CA ARG A 4 40.09 -23.01 25.32
C ARG A 4 41.11 -22.33 24.41
N LYS A 5 40.67 -21.40 23.58
CA LYS A 5 41.55 -20.45 22.88
C LYS A 5 41.08 -19.04 23.19
N ASP A 6 41.97 -18.33 23.87
CA ASP A 6 41.89 -16.90 24.19
C ASP A 6 42.05 -16.04 22.94
N LEU A 7 41.28 -14.96 22.87
CA LEU A 7 41.51 -13.74 22.08
C LEU A 7 40.95 -12.62 22.98
N GLY A 8 41.65 -11.57 23.40
CA GLY A 8 42.80 -10.87 22.85
C GLY A 8 42.45 -9.37 22.96
N THR A 9 42.93 -8.72 24.02
CA THR A 9 42.64 -7.32 24.36
C THR A 9 43.58 -6.32 23.69
N GLY A 10 43.01 -5.23 23.16
CA GLY A 10 43.64 -3.91 23.00
C GLY A 10 43.52 -3.29 21.58
N PRO A 11 43.74 -1.97 21.39
CA PRO A 11 43.95 -0.90 22.37
C PRO A 11 43.07 0.37 22.16
N ALA A 12 43.21 1.30 23.12
CA ALA A 12 42.52 2.56 23.28
C ALA A 12 43.09 3.74 22.46
N GLY A 13 42.30 4.83 22.37
CA GLY A 13 42.68 6.20 21.95
C GLY A 13 41.88 6.68 20.74
N ARG A 14 41.24 7.86 20.69
CA ARG A 14 41.55 9.17 21.27
C ARG A 14 40.27 10.01 21.43
N SER A 15 40.10 10.63 22.60
CA SER A 15 39.15 11.72 22.85
C SER A 15 39.66 13.03 22.26
N ARG A 16 38.85 13.77 21.50
CA ARG A 16 39.13 15.16 21.12
C ARG A 16 38.54 16.11 22.16
N ALA A 17 39.43 16.92 22.73
CA ALA A 17 39.13 17.96 23.70
C ALA A 17 38.45 19.17 23.04
N SER A 18 37.50 19.71 23.78
CA SER A 18 36.81 20.98 23.60
C SER A 18 37.78 22.17 23.70
N ARG A 19 37.63 23.14 22.79
CA ARG A 19 38.32 24.43 22.85
C ARG A 19 37.30 25.50 23.18
N ALA A 20 37.34 25.96 24.43
CA ALA A 20 36.60 27.14 24.89
C ALA A 20 37.25 28.41 24.34
N LEU A 21 36.43 29.39 23.95
CA LEU A 21 36.84 30.76 23.65
C LEU A 21 36.33 31.70 24.76
N PRO A 22 37.08 32.77 25.07
CA PRO A 22 36.87 33.57 26.27
C PRO A 22 35.75 34.60 26.11
N VAL A 23 35.00 34.75 27.21
CA VAL A 23 34.10 35.87 27.48
C VAL A 23 34.93 37.14 27.70
N SER A 24 34.53 38.23 27.06
CA SER A 24 34.94 39.59 27.43
C SER A 24 33.71 40.45 27.58
N SER A 25 33.63 41.13 28.72
CA SER A 25 32.59 42.04 29.16
C SER A 25 32.90 43.49 28.75
N ASP A 26 31.82 44.28 28.74
CA ASP A 26 31.73 45.74 28.77
C ASP A 26 31.91 46.55 27.48
N GLY A 27 30.90 47.41 27.26
CA GLY A 27 30.93 48.48 26.26
C GLY A 27 29.53 48.95 25.85
N THR A 28 28.84 49.66 26.74
CA THR A 28 27.71 50.52 26.37
C THR A 28 28.21 51.69 25.53
N VAL A 29 27.33 52.19 24.63
CA VAL A 29 27.08 53.62 24.29
C VAL A 29 26.95 53.91 22.78
N HIS A 30 25.88 54.66 22.49
CA HIS A 30 25.55 55.56 21.37
C HIS A 30 24.91 55.05 20.07
N LEU A 31 23.61 55.37 19.99
CA LEU A 31 22.85 55.74 18.80
C LEU A 31 23.57 56.85 18.02
N ASP A 32 23.72 56.67 16.71
CA ASP A 32 23.73 57.77 15.75
C ASP A 32 23.12 57.35 14.41
N HIS A 33 22.30 58.23 13.87
CA HIS A 33 21.70 58.17 12.54
C HIS A 33 22.75 58.46 11.45
N ALA A 34 22.74 57.69 10.36
CA ALA A 34 23.18 58.17 9.06
C ALA A 34 22.44 57.44 7.93
N GLN A 35 22.03 58.24 6.95
CA GLN A 35 21.19 57.94 5.81
C GLN A 35 21.93 57.24 4.65
N ALA A 36 21.11 56.56 3.83
CA ALA A 36 21.18 56.42 2.37
C ALA A 36 22.29 55.56 1.73
N ALA A 37 21.84 54.49 1.06
CA ALA A 37 21.98 54.35 -0.40
C ALA A 37 20.99 53.31 -0.93
N ASP A 38 20.15 53.74 -1.87
CA ASP A 38 19.23 52.94 -2.67
C ASP A 38 19.98 51.91 -3.54
N ASP A 39 19.50 50.66 -3.54
CA ASP A 39 19.39 49.85 -4.76
C ASP A 39 18.31 48.76 -4.56
N PRO A 40 17.28 48.67 -5.42
CA PRO A 40 16.18 47.75 -5.22
C PRO A 40 16.54 46.36 -5.74
N VAL A 41 16.96 45.45 -4.85
CA VAL A 41 16.83 44.02 -5.12
C VAL A 41 15.34 43.68 -5.00
N ARG A 42 14.72 43.28 -6.12
CA ARG A 42 13.38 42.67 -6.15
C ARG A 42 13.42 41.38 -5.32
N GLY A 43 13.13 41.50 -4.03
CA GLY A 43 12.70 40.40 -3.20
C GLY A 43 11.31 39.98 -3.67
N ALA A 44 11.19 38.79 -4.26
CA ALA A 44 9.93 38.09 -4.27
C ALA A 44 9.59 37.83 -2.80
N GLU A 45 8.66 38.61 -2.25
CA GLU A 45 8.01 38.25 -0.99
C GLU A 45 7.45 36.83 -1.15
N PRO A 46 7.79 35.90 -0.25
CA PRO A 46 7.04 34.66 -0.20
C PRO A 46 5.60 35.04 0.11
N ASP A 47 4.69 34.65 -0.78
CA ASP A 47 3.25 34.78 -0.63
C ASP A 47 2.88 34.34 0.79
N ALA A 48 2.61 35.33 1.65
CA ALA A 48 2.20 35.11 3.02
C ALA A 48 0.75 34.63 2.93
N GLY A 49 0.62 33.32 2.70
CA GLY A 49 -0.67 32.64 2.66
C GLY A 49 -1.51 33.07 3.85
N GLU A 50 -2.78 33.36 3.57
CA GLU A 50 -3.77 33.72 4.57
C GLU A 50 -3.65 32.80 5.80
N PRO A 51 -3.68 33.33 7.02
CA PRO A 51 -3.60 32.52 8.22
C PRO A 51 -4.78 31.55 8.21
N VAL A 52 -4.51 30.30 7.85
CA VAL A 52 -5.44 29.20 7.98
C VAL A 52 -5.71 29.08 9.48
N ASP A 53 -6.92 29.41 9.91
CA ASP A 53 -7.43 29.12 11.24
C ASP A 53 -7.24 27.61 11.48
N THR A 54 -6.12 27.26 12.11
CA THR A 54 -5.75 25.88 12.36
C THR A 54 -6.46 25.48 13.63
N ASP A 55 -7.51 24.69 13.48
CA ASP A 55 -8.20 24.06 14.59
C ASP A 55 -7.19 23.22 15.38
N ASP A 56 -6.78 23.72 16.54
CA ASP A 56 -5.80 23.07 17.41
C ASP A 56 -6.29 21.75 18.01
N SER A 57 -7.57 21.41 17.80
CA SER A 57 -8.15 20.14 18.22
C SER A 57 -7.85 18.96 17.29
N GLN A 58 -7.34 19.19 16.07
CA GLN A 58 -7.02 18.10 15.15
C GLN A 58 -5.83 17.25 15.64
N PRO A 59 -5.94 15.91 15.62
CA PRO A 59 -4.82 15.01 15.90
C PRO A 59 -3.60 15.34 15.04
N TRP A 60 -2.40 15.31 15.64
CA TRP A 60 -1.14 15.65 14.94
C TRP A 60 -0.97 14.94 13.59
N HIS A 61 -1.32 13.65 13.53
CA HIS A 61 -1.18 12.89 12.30
C HIS A 61 -2.13 13.35 11.18
N GLU A 62 -3.28 13.96 11.48
CA GLU A 62 -4.16 14.56 10.47
C GLU A 62 -3.52 15.84 9.90
N LYS A 63 -2.97 16.71 10.77
CA LYS A 63 -2.21 17.89 10.34
C LYS A 63 -1.03 17.50 9.43
N LEU A 64 -0.33 16.42 9.77
CA LEU A 64 0.77 15.91 8.96
C LEU A 64 0.28 15.35 7.62
N ARG A 65 -0.85 14.61 7.59
CA ARG A 65 -1.46 14.14 6.33
C ARG A 65 -1.92 15.29 5.44
N ASP A 66 -2.50 16.34 6.02
CA ASP A 66 -2.94 17.51 5.28
C ASP A 66 -1.75 18.31 4.72
N SER A 67 -0.67 18.42 5.49
CA SER A 67 0.60 18.95 4.99
C SER A 67 1.09 18.14 3.78
N VAL A 68 1.01 16.80 3.85
CA VAL A 68 1.38 15.89 2.76
C VAL A 68 0.47 16.03 1.54
N ARG A 69 -0.83 16.22 1.72
CA ARG A 69 -1.77 16.52 0.62
C ARG A 69 -1.37 17.79 -0.12
N GLY A 70 -0.85 18.79 0.61
CA GLY A 70 -0.26 20.00 0.04
C GLY A 70 0.99 19.76 -0.83
N PHE A 71 1.65 18.60 -0.72
CA PHE A 71 2.79 18.24 -1.57
C PHE A 71 2.41 17.92 -3.00
N PHE A 72 1.25 17.32 -3.21
CA PHE A 72 0.88 16.84 -4.53
C PHE A 72 0.09 17.89 -5.31
N GLY A 73 0.44 18.03 -6.58
CA GLY A 73 -0.15 19.00 -7.48
C GLY A 73 -1.62 18.73 -7.82
N ALA A 74 -2.16 19.53 -8.75
CA ALA A 74 -3.56 19.48 -9.18
C ALA A 74 -4.05 18.07 -9.57
N THR A 75 -3.17 17.21 -10.11
CA THR A 75 -3.51 15.82 -10.49
C THR A 75 -3.90 14.93 -9.34
N ALA A 76 -3.22 15.04 -8.19
CA ALA A 76 -3.61 14.23 -7.05
C ALA A 76 -4.96 14.68 -6.50
N ARG A 77 -5.21 16.00 -6.47
CA ARG A 77 -6.48 16.56 -6.01
C ARG A 77 -7.66 16.17 -6.89
N GLU A 78 -7.46 16.15 -8.21
CA GLU A 78 -8.47 15.70 -9.17
C GLU A 78 -8.83 14.23 -8.95
N ARG A 79 -7.83 13.34 -8.84
CA ARG A 79 -8.05 11.92 -8.53
C ARG A 79 -8.71 11.69 -7.17
N MET A 80 -8.38 12.51 -6.17
CA MET A 80 -9.06 12.51 -4.87
C MET A 80 -10.54 12.86 -5.03
N SER A 81 -10.86 13.92 -5.77
CA SER A 81 -12.25 14.32 -6.03
C SER A 81 -13.04 13.22 -6.74
N ASP A 82 -12.45 12.55 -7.73
CA ASP A 82 -13.08 11.42 -8.41
C ASP A 82 -13.36 10.26 -7.44
N ARG A 83 -12.45 10.00 -6.49
CA ARG A 83 -12.63 8.96 -5.49
C ARG A 83 -13.69 9.31 -4.46
N ASP A 84 -13.74 10.56 -4.01
CA ASP A 84 -14.75 11.04 -3.06
C ASP A 84 -16.15 10.91 -3.67
N GLU A 85 -16.28 11.18 -4.97
CA GLU A 85 -17.50 10.91 -5.74
C GLU A 85 -17.86 9.42 -5.73
N VAL A 86 -16.92 8.54 -6.05
CA VAL A 86 -17.14 7.08 -6.02
C VAL A 86 -17.51 6.60 -4.61
N HIS A 87 -16.83 7.11 -3.58
CA HIS A 87 -17.13 6.78 -2.18
C HIS A 87 -18.55 7.24 -1.81
N ARG A 88 -18.94 8.46 -2.19
CA ARG A 88 -20.32 8.95 -1.98
C ARG A 88 -21.34 8.04 -2.65
N ILE A 89 -21.11 7.65 -3.89
CA ILE A 89 -21.97 6.70 -4.64
C ILE A 89 -22.05 5.36 -3.91
N ASP A 90 -20.94 4.84 -3.36
CA ASP A 90 -20.93 3.59 -2.61
C ASP A 90 -21.70 3.70 -1.29
N VAL A 91 -21.57 4.82 -0.57
CA VAL A 91 -22.33 5.11 0.66
C VAL A 91 -23.82 5.16 0.36
N GLU A 92 -24.23 5.94 -0.66
CA GLU A 92 -25.62 6.03 -1.10
C GLU A 92 -26.17 4.65 -1.48
N ARG A 93 -25.40 3.85 -2.24
CA ARG A 93 -25.81 2.51 -2.66
C ARG A 93 -25.90 1.53 -1.49
N ALA A 94 -25.00 1.60 -0.52
CA ALA A 94 -25.04 0.76 0.68
C ALA A 94 -26.26 1.09 1.56
N GLN A 95 -26.61 2.37 1.64
CA GLN A 95 -27.78 2.86 2.36
C GLN A 95 -29.10 2.66 1.61
N ASP A 96 -29.08 2.36 0.32
CA ASP A 96 -30.30 2.17 -0.48
C ASP A 96 -31.12 0.95 -0.01
N GLU A 97 -32.20 1.19 0.73
CA GLU A 97 -33.05 0.14 1.28
C GLU A 97 -34.20 -0.28 0.36
N ARG A 98 -34.29 0.26 -0.87
CA ARG A 98 -35.42 0.01 -1.79
C ARG A 98 -35.69 -1.48 -1.97
N GLU A 99 -36.97 -1.86 -1.88
CA GLU A 99 -37.43 -3.22 -2.16
C GLU A 99 -37.54 -3.44 -3.68
N GLY A 100 -37.24 -4.65 -4.14
CA GLY A 100 -37.36 -5.00 -5.57
C GLY A 100 -36.16 -4.67 -6.46
N MET A 101 -34.97 -4.40 -5.88
CA MET A 101 -33.72 -4.25 -6.63
C MET A 101 -33.47 -5.45 -7.55
N ASP A 102 -32.99 -5.19 -8.76
CA ASP A 102 -32.56 -6.25 -9.66
C ASP A 102 -31.29 -6.96 -9.13
N GLU A 103 -30.97 -8.13 -9.69
CA GLU A 103 -29.80 -8.92 -9.24
C GLU A 103 -28.48 -8.15 -9.38
N ARG A 104 -28.37 -7.31 -10.42
CA ARG A 104 -27.18 -6.50 -10.69
C ARG A 104 -27.01 -5.40 -9.64
N GLU A 105 -28.08 -4.71 -9.27
CA GLU A 105 -28.14 -3.69 -8.24
C GLU A 105 -27.83 -4.30 -6.87
N GLN A 106 -28.36 -5.49 -6.57
CA GLN A 106 -28.02 -6.22 -5.35
C GLN A 106 -26.54 -6.57 -5.27
N LEU A 107 -25.93 -7.01 -6.37
CA LEU A 107 -24.49 -7.29 -6.43
C LEU A 107 -23.64 -6.02 -6.29
N LEU A 108 -24.04 -4.92 -6.94
CA LEU A 108 -23.36 -3.62 -6.81
C LEU A 108 -23.46 -3.09 -5.38
N LYS A 109 -24.61 -3.26 -4.72
CA LYS A 109 -24.81 -2.91 -3.33
C LYS A 109 -23.93 -3.75 -2.40
N LEU A 110 -23.94 -5.07 -2.55
CA LEU A 110 -23.10 -5.97 -1.74
C LEU A 110 -21.61 -5.60 -1.89
N ARG A 111 -21.18 -5.25 -3.10
CA ARG A 111 -19.81 -4.77 -3.37
C ARG A 111 -19.51 -3.46 -2.65
N ALA A 112 -20.44 -2.51 -2.67
CA ALA A 112 -20.30 -1.25 -1.95
C ALA A 112 -20.24 -1.45 -0.42
N GLU A 113 -21.16 -2.25 0.15
CA GLU A 113 -21.16 -2.59 1.59
C GLU A 113 -19.85 -3.29 2.01
N THR A 114 -19.35 -4.23 1.19
CA THR A 114 -18.07 -4.93 1.43
C THR A 114 -16.90 -3.96 1.43
N ARG A 115 -16.86 -3.03 0.47
CA ARG A 115 -15.79 -2.01 0.37
C ARG A 115 -15.81 -1.09 1.60
N LEU A 116 -16.97 -0.57 1.97
CA LEU A 116 -17.13 0.30 3.13
C LEU A 116 -16.79 -0.41 4.45
N ALA A 117 -17.14 -1.70 4.59
CA ALA A 117 -16.75 -2.49 5.75
C ALA A 117 -15.22 -2.66 5.86
N GLY A 118 -14.54 -2.89 4.73
CA GLY A 118 -13.08 -2.95 4.68
C GLY A 118 -12.42 -1.61 5.02
N GLU A 119 -12.95 -0.50 4.50
CA GLU A 119 -12.49 0.86 4.83
C GLU A 119 -12.67 1.18 6.32
N ALA A 120 -13.84 0.84 6.89
CA ALA A 120 -14.11 1.02 8.31
C ALA A 120 -13.18 0.17 9.20
N TYR A 121 -12.88 -1.06 8.80
CA TYR A 121 -11.93 -1.92 9.51
C TYR A 121 -10.51 -1.36 9.49
N MET A 122 -10.02 -0.91 8.34
CA MET A 122 -8.70 -0.26 8.28
C MET A 122 -8.69 1.06 9.05
N ALA A 123 -9.78 1.82 9.06
CA ALA A 123 -9.90 3.02 9.88
C ALA A 123 -9.83 2.73 11.38
N SER A 124 -10.51 1.69 11.86
CA SER A 124 -10.46 1.30 13.28
C SER A 124 -9.06 0.83 13.69
N LEU A 125 -8.40 0.02 12.86
CA LEU A 125 -7.02 -0.39 13.08
C LEU A 125 -6.06 0.82 13.12
N ARG A 126 -6.26 1.81 12.25
CA ARG A 126 -5.45 3.05 12.25
C ARG A 126 -5.69 3.91 13.47
N ALA A 127 -6.92 3.96 13.99
CA ALA A 127 -7.25 4.71 15.19
C ALA A 127 -6.84 3.99 16.49
N SER A 128 -6.58 2.68 16.41
CA SER A 128 -6.23 1.88 17.57
C SER A 128 -4.89 2.29 18.21
N ASN A 129 -4.78 2.01 19.51
CA ASN A 129 -3.58 2.25 20.30
C ASN A 129 -2.66 1.01 20.35
N LEU A 130 -2.81 0.07 19.41
CA LEU A 130 -2.06 -1.20 19.38
C LEU A 130 -0.54 -1.03 19.46
N LEU A 131 -0.01 0.08 18.97
CA LEU A 131 1.44 0.35 18.92
C LEU A 131 1.93 1.27 20.05
N VAL A 132 1.07 1.67 20.98
CA VAL A 132 1.41 2.61 22.05
C VAL A 132 2.29 1.91 23.12
N PRO A 133 3.28 2.62 23.68
CA PRO A 133 4.04 2.17 24.85
C PRO A 133 3.14 1.80 26.04
N GLY A 134 3.37 0.64 26.65
CA GLY A 134 2.68 0.24 27.89
C GLY A 134 1.52 -0.74 27.71
N PHE A 135 1.10 -1.04 26.48
CA PHE A 135 0.22 -2.19 26.23
C PHE A 135 1.02 -3.48 26.38
N ASN A 136 0.54 -4.40 27.21
CA ASN A 136 1.07 -5.77 27.22
C ASN A 136 0.62 -6.51 25.96
N ASP A 137 1.37 -7.53 25.56
CA ASP A 137 1.07 -8.27 24.33
C ASP A 137 -0.35 -8.85 24.38
N ASP A 138 -0.80 -9.37 25.52
CA ASP A 138 -2.16 -9.95 25.70
C ASP A 138 -3.31 -8.94 25.49
N GLU A 139 -3.11 -7.65 25.80
CA GLU A 139 -4.10 -6.59 25.58
C GLU A 139 -4.19 -6.22 24.11
N ARG A 140 -3.04 -6.09 23.43
CA ARG A 140 -2.98 -5.84 21.99
C ARG A 140 -3.69 -6.94 21.21
N ASP A 141 -3.52 -8.17 21.69
CA ASP A 141 -4.13 -9.35 21.11
C ASP A 141 -5.65 -9.30 21.16
N LYS A 142 -6.19 -9.00 22.34
CA LYS A 142 -7.63 -8.91 22.54
C LYS A 142 -8.22 -7.78 21.71
N GLU A 143 -7.55 -6.63 21.65
CA GLU A 143 -8.04 -5.49 20.88
C GLU A 143 -8.05 -5.80 19.36
N LEU A 144 -6.97 -6.40 18.84
CA LEU A 144 -6.88 -6.82 17.45
C LEU A 144 -7.92 -7.91 17.10
N ASP A 145 -8.08 -8.91 17.97
CA ASP A 145 -9.07 -9.97 17.79
C ASP A 145 -10.51 -9.43 17.82
N VAL A 146 -10.81 -8.46 18.69
CA VAL A 146 -12.10 -7.79 18.76
C VAL A 146 -12.37 -7.00 17.47
N MET A 147 -11.41 -6.20 16.99
CA MET A 147 -11.58 -5.44 15.75
C MET A 147 -11.80 -6.35 14.55
N HIS A 148 -11.02 -7.43 14.44
CA HIS A 148 -11.19 -8.42 13.38
C HIS A 148 -12.56 -9.13 13.49
N HIS A 149 -13.00 -9.47 14.71
CA HIS A 149 -14.31 -10.07 14.91
C HIS A 149 -15.45 -9.15 14.45
N VAL A 150 -15.39 -7.85 14.76
CA VAL A 150 -16.38 -6.87 14.30
C VAL A 150 -16.42 -6.79 12.77
N TYR A 151 -15.26 -6.76 12.11
CA TYR A 151 -15.19 -6.79 10.65
C TYR A 151 -15.85 -8.03 10.06
N MET A 152 -15.54 -9.22 10.60
CA MET A 152 -16.14 -10.48 10.15
C MET A 152 -17.66 -10.52 10.39
N GLN A 153 -18.15 -9.95 11.49
CA GLN A 153 -19.58 -9.80 11.74
C GLN A 153 -20.24 -8.89 10.71
N MET A 154 -19.64 -7.74 10.37
CA MET A 154 -20.17 -6.85 9.34
C MET A 154 -20.24 -7.53 7.98
N MET A 155 -19.17 -8.22 7.57
CA MET A 155 -19.13 -8.99 6.33
C MET A 155 -20.22 -10.07 6.29
N MET A 156 -20.38 -10.82 7.37
CA MET A 156 -21.42 -11.84 7.48
C MET A 156 -22.83 -11.22 7.42
N GLN A 157 -23.06 -10.09 8.08
CA GLN A 157 -24.34 -9.39 8.04
C GLN A 157 -24.68 -8.93 6.61
N SER A 158 -23.72 -8.36 5.88
CA SER A 158 -23.91 -7.96 4.47
C SER A 158 -24.26 -9.15 3.56
N CYS A 159 -23.64 -10.32 3.77
CA CYS A 159 -23.97 -11.52 3.01
C CYS A 159 -25.33 -12.15 3.40
N LEU A 160 -25.76 -11.99 4.65
CA LEU A 160 -27.01 -12.59 5.17
C LEU A 160 -28.24 -11.68 5.02
N LYS A 161 -28.05 -10.36 4.83
CA LYS A 161 -29.12 -9.38 4.67
C LYS A 161 -30.10 -9.69 3.51
N PRO A 162 -29.66 -10.22 2.35
CA PRO A 162 -30.58 -10.70 1.31
C PRO A 162 -31.40 -11.92 1.71
N LEU A 163 -30.84 -12.82 2.54
CA LEU A 163 -31.53 -14.02 3.03
C LEU A 163 -32.61 -13.69 4.07
N ALA A 164 -32.45 -12.59 4.79
CA ALA A 164 -33.43 -12.10 5.77
C ALA A 164 -34.72 -11.56 5.11
N ARG A 165 -34.69 -11.24 3.80
CA ARG A 165 -35.83 -10.65 3.06
C ARG A 165 -36.62 -11.68 2.23
N GLY A 166 -36.35 -12.99 2.38
CA GLY A 166 -37.17 -14.04 1.75
C GLY A 166 -36.65 -15.48 1.86
N VAL A 167 -36.93 -16.14 2.99
CA VAL A 167 -37.09 -17.61 3.14
C VAL A 167 -38.37 -17.82 3.94
N SER A 168 -39.22 -18.80 3.58
CA SER A 168 -40.59 -18.91 4.10
C SER A 168 -40.70 -19.09 5.64
N THR A 169 -41.85 -18.66 6.18
CA THR A 169 -42.08 -18.30 7.60
C THR A 169 -42.32 -19.45 8.60
N GLY A 170 -42.45 -20.71 8.18
CA GLY A 170 -42.85 -21.79 9.11
C GLY A 170 -41.76 -22.30 10.06
N THR A 171 -40.50 -22.32 9.63
CA THR A 171 -39.43 -23.08 10.30
C THR A 171 -38.51 -22.25 11.20
N VAL A 172 -38.47 -20.92 11.01
CA VAL A 172 -37.60 -20.02 11.78
C VAL A 172 -38.22 -19.66 13.15
N VAL A 173 -39.54 -19.51 13.21
CA VAL A 173 -40.27 -19.14 14.43
C VAL A 173 -40.39 -20.31 15.42
N GLN A 174 -40.49 -21.55 14.93
CA GLN A 174 -40.64 -22.74 15.79
C GLN A 174 -39.32 -23.20 16.45
N ALA A 175 -38.16 -22.94 15.82
CA ALA A 175 -36.85 -23.31 16.34
C ALA A 175 -36.30 -22.32 17.38
N ALA A 176 -36.58 -21.02 17.23
CA ALA A 176 -36.18 -20.00 18.21
C ALA A 176 -37.06 -20.03 19.48
N GLY A 177 -38.37 -20.27 19.35
CA GLY A 177 -39.30 -20.32 20.49
C GLY A 177 -39.09 -21.51 21.44
N MET A 178 -38.71 -22.68 20.92
CA MET A 178 -38.50 -23.90 21.72
C MET A 178 -37.14 -23.89 22.46
N MET A 179 -36.15 -23.19 21.92
CA MET A 179 -34.80 -23.06 22.48
C MET A 179 -34.76 -22.08 23.67
N VAL A 180 -35.61 -21.05 23.64
CA VAL A 180 -35.76 -20.07 24.72
C VAL A 180 -36.61 -20.63 25.88
N ALA A 181 -37.65 -21.42 25.58
CA ALA A 181 -38.52 -22.03 26.60
C ALA A 181 -37.82 -23.11 27.46
N MET A 182 -36.99 -23.98 26.87
CA MET A 182 -36.22 -24.99 27.63
C MET A 182 -35.11 -24.40 28.52
N ARG A 183 -34.64 -23.18 28.20
CA ARG A 183 -33.60 -22.51 28.99
C ARG A 183 -34.18 -21.83 30.24
N MET A 184 -35.48 -21.55 30.29
CA MET A 184 -36.11 -20.74 31.35
C MET A 184 -36.74 -21.49 32.53
N LEU A 185 -36.91 -22.82 32.50
CA LEU A 185 -37.81 -23.49 33.46
C LEU A 185 -37.20 -24.08 34.75
N ALA A 186 -35.92 -23.85 35.09
CA ALA A 186 -35.41 -23.98 36.49
C ALA A 186 -33.95 -23.48 36.64
N PRO A 187 -33.72 -22.22 37.04
CA PRO A 187 -32.38 -21.65 37.22
C PRO A 187 -31.68 -22.04 38.54
N ASP A 188 -32.41 -22.41 39.60
CA ASP A 188 -31.80 -22.70 40.92
C ASP A 188 -31.05 -24.05 40.97
N PHE A 189 -31.36 -24.97 40.06
CA PHE A 189 -30.64 -26.24 39.91
C PHE A 189 -29.33 -26.10 39.10
N ARG A 190 -29.16 -25.04 38.30
CA ARG A 190 -27.95 -24.83 37.47
C ARG A 190 -26.77 -24.32 38.28
N GLN A 191 -27.00 -23.46 39.27
CA GLN A 191 -25.93 -22.90 40.09
C GLN A 191 -25.31 -23.92 41.07
N GLU A 192 -26.09 -24.87 41.58
CA GLU A 192 -25.58 -25.93 42.47
C GLU A 192 -24.94 -27.11 41.72
N MET A 193 -25.41 -27.40 40.48
CA MET A 193 -24.83 -28.46 39.65
C MET A 193 -23.54 -28.08 38.93
N ASP A 194 -23.36 -26.82 38.52
CA ASP A 194 -22.14 -26.41 37.78
C ASP A 194 -20.88 -26.62 38.64
N THR A 195 -20.92 -26.31 39.94
CA THR A 195 -19.78 -26.46 40.87
C THR A 195 -19.36 -27.94 41.09
N TYR A 196 -20.30 -28.89 40.97
CA TYR A 196 -20.02 -30.33 41.11
C TYR A 196 -19.70 -31.02 39.77
N LEU A 197 -20.20 -30.49 38.65
CA LEU A 197 -20.02 -31.08 37.33
C LEU A 197 -18.84 -30.53 36.56
N GLN A 198 -18.19 -29.44 36.99
CA GLN A 198 -17.04 -28.86 36.29
C GLN A 198 -15.98 -29.93 35.89
N PRO A 199 -15.50 -30.81 36.80
CA PRO A 199 -14.49 -31.82 36.44
C PRO A 199 -15.01 -32.88 35.45
N PHE A 200 -16.31 -33.19 35.49
CA PHE A 200 -16.95 -34.15 34.59
C PHE A 200 -17.24 -33.53 33.22
N LYS A 201 -17.63 -32.25 33.19
CA LYS A 201 -17.85 -31.44 32.00
C LYS A 201 -16.53 -31.25 31.27
N ASP A 202 -15.44 -30.98 31.99
CA ASP A 202 -14.10 -30.86 31.44
C ASP A 202 -13.61 -32.20 30.86
N MET A 203 -13.83 -33.32 31.56
CA MET A 203 -13.47 -34.66 31.05
C MET A 203 -14.30 -35.08 29.83
N VAL A 204 -15.60 -34.80 29.83
CA VAL A 204 -16.49 -35.08 28.70
C VAL A 204 -16.15 -34.17 27.52
N GLN A 205 -15.86 -32.90 27.77
CA GLN A 205 -15.43 -31.94 26.75
C GLN A 205 -14.08 -32.36 26.16
N GLU A 206 -13.09 -32.73 26.97
CA GLU A 206 -11.79 -33.22 26.50
C GLU A 206 -11.94 -34.49 25.64
N ARG A 207 -12.85 -35.39 26.02
CA ARG A 207 -13.13 -36.61 25.24
C ARG A 207 -13.84 -36.30 23.92
N ILE A 208 -14.78 -35.35 23.92
CA ILE A 208 -15.45 -34.86 22.72
C ILE A 208 -14.43 -34.17 21.81
N ASP A 209 -13.55 -33.34 22.36
CA ASP A 209 -12.54 -32.59 21.63
C ASP A 209 -11.49 -33.55 21.03
N ARG A 210 -11.00 -34.53 21.80
CA ARG A 210 -10.09 -35.58 21.30
C ARG A 210 -10.70 -36.38 20.16
N ARG A 211 -11.99 -36.72 20.26
CA ARG A 211 -12.71 -37.39 19.18
C ARG A 211 -12.91 -36.49 17.97
N THR A 212 -13.15 -35.20 18.19
CA THR A 212 -13.31 -34.20 17.14
C THR A 212 -11.99 -34.02 16.37
N ARG A 213 -10.85 -33.92 17.06
CA ARG A 213 -9.50 -33.93 16.45
C ARG A 213 -9.26 -35.17 15.63
N TYR A 214 -9.49 -36.35 16.21
CA TYR A 214 -9.33 -37.63 15.49
C TYR A 214 -10.15 -37.69 14.19
N VAL A 215 -11.40 -37.23 14.22
CA VAL A 215 -12.26 -37.18 13.03
C VAL A 215 -11.76 -36.13 12.02
N GLY A 216 -11.27 -34.99 12.50
CA GLY A 216 -10.61 -33.97 11.69
C GLY A 216 -9.35 -34.49 10.97
N ASP A 217 -8.43 -35.11 11.72
CA ASP A 217 -7.19 -35.71 11.21
C ASP A 217 -7.47 -36.82 10.19
N TRP A 218 -8.48 -37.65 10.47
CA TRP A 218 -8.93 -38.67 9.53
C TRP A 218 -9.43 -38.06 8.22
N ALA A 219 -10.26 -37.02 8.28
CA ALA A 219 -10.78 -36.32 7.11
C ALA A 219 -9.67 -35.59 6.33
N GLU A 220 -8.69 -35.02 7.04
CA GLU A 220 -7.51 -34.42 6.41
C GLU A 220 -6.65 -35.47 5.71
N GLY A 221 -6.46 -36.63 6.33
CA GLY A 221 -5.78 -37.78 5.71
C GLY A 221 -6.46 -38.26 4.43
N GLN A 222 -7.80 -38.30 4.42
CA GLN A 222 -8.60 -38.62 3.22
C GLN A 222 -8.43 -37.56 2.13
N SER A 223 -8.54 -36.27 2.48
CA SER A 223 -8.32 -35.15 1.57
C SER A 223 -6.93 -35.18 0.94
N ARG A 224 -5.87 -35.35 1.75
CA ARG A 224 -4.49 -35.45 1.25
C ARG A 224 -4.30 -36.64 0.32
N SER A 225 -4.89 -37.79 0.65
CA SER A 225 -4.82 -38.99 -0.19
C SER A 225 -5.57 -38.82 -1.51
N TYR A 226 -6.74 -38.18 -1.50
CA TYR A 226 -7.50 -37.84 -2.69
C TYR A 226 -6.74 -36.86 -3.59
N ASN A 227 -6.27 -35.74 -3.03
CA ASN A 227 -5.51 -34.72 -3.76
C ASN A 227 -4.20 -35.28 -4.34
N ARG A 228 -3.50 -36.16 -3.61
CA ARG A 228 -2.30 -36.84 -4.11
C ARG A 228 -2.58 -37.68 -5.34
N ARG A 229 -3.72 -38.42 -5.38
CA ARG A 229 -4.10 -39.20 -6.57
C ARG A 229 -4.37 -38.32 -7.78
N ILE A 230 -4.99 -37.15 -7.58
CA ILE A 230 -5.20 -36.16 -8.64
C ILE A 230 -3.85 -35.63 -9.14
N ASP A 231 -2.96 -35.23 -8.23
CA ASP A 231 -1.65 -34.67 -8.58
C ASP A 231 -0.74 -35.71 -9.27
N ASP A 232 -0.79 -36.97 -8.85
CA ASP A 232 -0.03 -38.06 -9.47
C ASP A 232 -0.57 -38.37 -10.88
N ARG A 233 -1.90 -38.32 -11.08
CA ARG A 233 -2.53 -38.49 -12.40
C ARG A 233 -2.19 -37.33 -13.34
N ALA A 234 -2.24 -36.10 -12.85
CA ALA A 234 -1.85 -34.92 -13.61
C ALA A 234 -0.37 -35.01 -14.03
N ARG A 235 0.52 -35.42 -13.11
CA ARG A 235 1.94 -35.64 -13.42
C ARG A 235 2.18 -36.79 -14.42
N ALA A 236 1.44 -37.89 -14.31
CA ALA A 236 1.53 -39.00 -15.26
C ALA A 236 1.13 -38.55 -16.68
N LEU A 237 0.05 -37.77 -16.81
CA LEU A 237 -0.40 -37.24 -18.10
C LEU A 237 0.64 -36.30 -18.75
N VAL A 238 1.27 -35.42 -17.97
CA VAL A 238 2.35 -34.55 -18.47
C VAL A 238 3.57 -35.37 -18.89
N ARG A 239 3.92 -36.43 -18.14
CA ARG A 239 5.05 -37.31 -18.47
C ARG A 239 4.80 -38.11 -19.75
N GLU A 240 3.59 -38.62 -19.95
CA GLU A 240 3.24 -39.39 -21.15
C GLU A 240 3.07 -38.51 -22.39
N ARG A 241 2.58 -37.27 -22.21
CA ARG A 241 2.37 -36.31 -23.29
C ARG A 241 2.83 -34.91 -22.86
N PRO A 242 4.09 -34.54 -23.14
CA PRO A 242 4.61 -33.21 -22.80
C PRO A 242 3.80 -32.06 -23.43
N SER A 243 3.23 -32.29 -24.62
CA SER A 243 2.33 -31.35 -25.32
C SER A 243 0.95 -31.21 -24.66
N ALA A 244 0.60 -32.09 -23.70
CA ALA A 244 -0.68 -32.09 -22.98
C ALA A 244 -0.62 -31.28 -21.67
N ALA A 245 0.37 -30.41 -21.47
CA ALA A 245 0.45 -29.53 -20.29
C ALA A 245 -0.80 -28.63 -20.12
N ALA A 246 -1.49 -28.29 -21.21
CA ALA A 246 -2.79 -27.62 -21.17
C ALA A 246 -3.93 -28.55 -20.71
N ALA A 247 -3.88 -29.83 -21.07
CA ALA A 247 -4.85 -30.84 -20.62
C ALA A 247 -4.61 -31.27 -19.15
N ALA A 248 -3.37 -31.24 -18.66
CA ALA A 248 -3.09 -31.44 -17.23
C ALA A 248 -3.69 -30.30 -16.37
N ARG A 249 -3.71 -29.07 -16.89
CA ARG A 249 -4.46 -27.95 -16.31
C ARG A 249 -5.97 -28.16 -16.40
N SER A 250 -6.47 -28.81 -17.45
CA SER A 250 -7.89 -29.19 -17.53
C SER A 250 -8.26 -30.35 -16.62
N VAL A 251 -7.34 -31.25 -16.23
CA VAL A 251 -7.60 -32.26 -15.19
C VAL A 251 -7.84 -31.60 -13.83
N HIS A 252 -7.09 -30.54 -13.51
CA HIS A 252 -7.38 -29.69 -12.35
C HIS A 252 -8.69 -28.89 -12.48
N GLY A 253 -9.23 -28.71 -13.69
CA GLY A 253 -10.47 -27.98 -13.97
C GLY A 253 -11.73 -28.85 -14.17
N GLN A 254 -11.61 -30.08 -14.69
CA GLN A 254 -12.71 -31.01 -14.98
C GLN A 254 -12.93 -32.02 -13.84
N GLU A 255 -11.88 -32.47 -13.16
CA GLU A 255 -12.00 -33.28 -11.93
C GLU A 255 -11.93 -32.31 -10.75
N GLY A 256 -13.11 -31.74 -10.44
CA GLY A 256 -13.32 -30.54 -9.63
C GLY A 256 -12.48 -30.43 -8.35
N HIS A 257 -12.14 -29.17 -8.07
CA HIS A 257 -11.63 -28.61 -6.81
C HIS A 257 -10.99 -29.61 -5.84
N LYS A 258 -9.67 -29.46 -5.60
CA LYS A 258 -8.95 -30.17 -4.54
C LYS A 258 -9.87 -30.33 -3.32
N ALA A 259 -10.17 -31.57 -2.97
CA ALA A 259 -11.15 -31.85 -1.93
C ALA A 259 -10.59 -31.32 -0.61
N SER A 260 -11.33 -30.41 0.03
CA SER A 260 -10.95 -29.87 1.33
C SER A 260 -11.25 -30.89 2.43
N ARG A 261 -10.65 -30.72 3.62
CA ARG A 261 -11.00 -31.55 4.79
C ARG A 261 -12.51 -31.56 5.06
N SER A 262 -13.19 -30.43 4.86
CA SER A 262 -14.62 -30.31 5.10
C SER A 262 -15.46 -31.22 4.19
N SER A 263 -15.03 -31.54 2.97
CA SER A 263 -15.81 -32.44 2.09
C SER A 263 -15.93 -33.87 2.61
N PHE A 264 -15.04 -34.30 3.51
CA PHE A 264 -15.07 -35.63 4.14
C PHE A 264 -15.73 -35.62 5.53
N LEU A 265 -16.25 -34.46 5.96
CA LEU A 265 -16.90 -34.29 7.26
C LEU A 265 -18.39 -34.02 7.10
N SER A 266 -19.23 -34.64 7.94
CA SER A 266 -20.63 -34.22 8.05
C SER A 266 -20.74 -32.79 8.60
N ARG A 267 -21.79 -32.03 8.25
CA ARG A 267 -22.04 -30.67 8.76
C ARG A 267 -21.94 -30.54 10.29
N ARG A 268 -22.35 -31.58 11.03
CA ARG A 268 -22.25 -31.62 12.50
C ARG A 268 -20.80 -31.68 12.98
N TRP A 269 -19.96 -32.48 12.33
CA TRP A 269 -18.55 -32.62 12.67
C TRP A 269 -17.73 -31.44 12.16
N GLN A 270 -18.07 -30.84 11.02
CA GLN A 270 -17.53 -29.56 10.58
C GLN A 270 -17.74 -28.50 11.67
N ARG A 271 -19.00 -28.22 12.04
CA ARG A 271 -19.30 -27.22 13.10
C ARG A 271 -18.59 -27.48 14.42
N ARG A 272 -18.45 -28.74 14.83
CA ARG A 272 -17.75 -29.08 16.08
C ARG A 272 -16.24 -28.90 15.98
N LEU A 273 -15.68 -29.23 14.82
CA LEU A 273 -14.27 -29.03 14.53
C LEU A 273 -13.96 -27.54 14.41
N ASP A 274 -14.79 -26.78 13.69
CA ASP A 274 -14.69 -25.33 13.58
C ASP A 274 -14.80 -24.66 14.96
N ASP A 275 -15.74 -25.11 15.81
CA ASP A 275 -15.90 -24.62 17.19
C ASP A 275 -14.71 -25.00 18.09
N LEU A 276 -14.17 -26.22 17.94
CA LEU A 276 -12.98 -26.65 18.66
C LEU A 276 -11.76 -25.82 18.25
N GLU A 277 -11.51 -25.68 16.95
CA GLU A 277 -10.40 -24.91 16.40
C GLU A 277 -10.54 -23.43 16.73
N ARG A 278 -11.76 -22.90 16.76
CA ARG A 278 -12.03 -21.55 17.25
C ARG A 278 -11.66 -21.43 18.72
N ARG A 279 -12.09 -22.36 19.58
CA ARG A 279 -11.74 -22.37 21.01
C ARG A 279 -10.23 -22.49 21.25
N GLU A 280 -9.55 -23.36 20.49
CA GLU A 280 -8.09 -23.53 20.54
C GLU A 280 -7.32 -22.27 20.11
N ARG A 281 -7.92 -21.46 19.23
CA ARG A 281 -7.38 -20.16 18.78
C ARG A 281 -7.84 -18.97 19.64
N GLY A 282 -8.36 -19.21 20.84
CA GLY A 282 -8.80 -18.13 21.74
C GLY A 282 -10.12 -17.46 21.35
N ASN A 283 -10.97 -18.15 20.57
CA ASN A 283 -12.23 -17.66 19.99
C ASN A 283 -12.10 -16.65 18.84
N ARG A 284 -10.87 -16.44 18.33
CA ARG A 284 -10.57 -15.59 17.17
C ARG A 284 -11.18 -16.14 15.87
N GLU A 285 -11.55 -15.23 14.96
CA GLU A 285 -11.97 -15.56 13.59
C GLU A 285 -10.77 -15.85 12.68
N LEU A 286 -10.97 -16.70 11.65
CA LEU A 286 -9.94 -17.03 10.66
C LEU A 286 -9.55 -15.80 9.84
N TYR A 287 -8.24 -15.60 9.63
CA TYR A 287 -7.78 -14.69 8.60
C TYR A 287 -8.07 -15.24 7.21
N THR A 288 -8.50 -14.34 6.34
CA THR A 288 -8.48 -14.49 4.88
C THR A 288 -7.27 -13.74 4.34
N PRO A 289 -6.81 -14.02 3.09
CA PRO A 289 -5.76 -13.21 2.46
C PRO A 289 -6.07 -11.71 2.50
N ASP A 290 -7.33 -11.34 2.29
CA ASP A 290 -7.77 -9.93 2.27
C ASP A 290 -7.74 -9.28 3.67
N SER A 291 -8.31 -9.93 4.69
CA SER A 291 -8.31 -9.38 6.06
C SER A 291 -6.90 -9.33 6.66
N ALA A 292 -6.06 -10.32 6.37
CA ALA A 292 -4.65 -10.30 6.75
C ALA A 292 -3.89 -9.17 6.05
N ALA A 293 -4.13 -8.96 4.76
CA ALA A 293 -3.53 -7.88 4.00
C ALA A 293 -3.96 -6.49 4.52
N MET A 294 -5.26 -6.29 4.79
CA MET A 294 -5.77 -5.06 5.42
C MET A 294 -5.11 -4.80 6.78
N THR A 295 -4.94 -5.87 7.57
CA THR A 295 -4.30 -5.77 8.89
C THR A 295 -2.82 -5.38 8.76
N GLU A 296 -2.06 -6.01 7.88
CA GLU A 296 -0.65 -5.70 7.61
C GLU A 296 -0.47 -4.23 7.14
N VAL A 297 -1.32 -3.79 6.21
CA VAL A 297 -1.30 -2.42 5.67
C VAL A 297 -1.62 -1.40 6.76
N ALA A 298 -2.68 -1.63 7.53
CA ALA A 298 -3.08 -0.72 8.61
C ALA A 298 -2.05 -0.66 9.76
N LEU A 299 -1.44 -1.79 10.13
CA LEU A 299 -0.36 -1.82 11.14
C LEU A 299 0.85 -1.01 10.67
N MET A 300 1.24 -1.14 9.41
CA MET A 300 2.35 -0.39 8.82
C MET A 300 2.05 1.11 8.73
N GLU A 301 0.84 1.48 8.35
CA GLU A 301 0.37 2.88 8.32
C GLU A 301 0.37 3.49 9.72
N ASN A 302 -0.24 2.81 10.69
CA ASN A 302 -0.27 3.27 12.08
C ASN A 302 1.16 3.45 12.60
N ALA A 303 2.03 2.46 12.41
CA ALA A 303 3.43 2.56 12.84
C ALA A 303 4.16 3.74 12.18
N PHE A 304 3.98 3.93 10.87
CA PHE A 304 4.65 5.00 10.14
C PHE A 304 4.30 6.38 10.70
N TRP A 305 3.02 6.66 10.93
CA TRP A 305 2.57 7.95 11.46
C TRP A 305 2.94 8.12 12.93
N ARG A 306 2.74 7.09 13.76
CA ARG A 306 3.05 7.13 15.20
C ARG A 306 4.52 7.40 15.48
N MET A 307 5.44 6.85 14.69
CA MET A 307 6.88 7.13 14.85
C MET A 307 7.26 8.60 14.61
N ARG A 308 6.36 9.41 14.04
CA ARG A 308 6.57 10.82 13.69
C ARG A 308 5.70 11.76 14.51
N GLU A 309 5.02 11.24 15.53
CA GLU A 309 4.38 12.06 16.54
C GLU A 309 5.48 12.73 17.39
N PRO A 310 5.29 13.99 17.81
CA PRO A 310 6.18 14.63 18.77
C PRO A 310 6.25 13.77 20.03
N ASP A 311 7.45 13.66 20.62
CA ASP A 311 7.71 12.89 21.84
C ASP A 311 7.53 11.36 21.73
N ALA A 312 7.25 10.83 20.54
CA ALA A 312 7.11 9.39 20.34
C ALA A 312 8.47 8.66 20.35
N ASP A 313 8.55 7.52 21.05
CA ASP A 313 9.68 6.60 20.93
C ASP A 313 9.55 5.77 19.65
N ALA A 314 10.14 6.28 18.57
CA ALA A 314 10.13 5.60 17.28
C ALA A 314 10.75 4.19 17.32
N GLY A 315 11.71 3.95 18.22
CA GLY A 315 12.32 2.64 18.41
C GLY A 315 11.32 1.64 18.97
N GLN A 316 10.64 2.01 20.05
CA GLN A 316 9.63 1.17 20.71
C GLN A 316 8.42 0.90 19.81
N ILE A 317 7.95 1.90 19.07
CA ILE A 317 6.83 1.73 18.11
C ILE A 317 7.23 0.77 17.00
N PHE A 318 8.45 0.90 16.46
CA PHE A 318 8.96 0.01 15.43
C PHE A 318 9.08 -1.44 15.92
N ASP A 319 9.55 -1.64 17.15
CA ASP A 319 9.67 -2.97 17.75
C ASP A 319 8.29 -3.59 18.02
N SER A 320 7.33 -2.78 18.48
CA SER A 320 5.93 -3.19 18.65
C SER A 320 5.29 -3.59 17.32
N TYR A 321 5.51 -2.79 16.26
CA TYR A 321 5.08 -3.14 14.90
C TYR A 321 5.67 -4.48 14.44
N ARG A 322 6.97 -4.70 14.66
CA ARG A 322 7.64 -5.95 14.28
C ARG A 322 7.06 -7.16 15.03
N ALA A 323 6.75 -7.00 16.32
CA ALA A 323 6.12 -8.04 17.13
C ALA A 323 4.71 -8.37 16.60
N MET A 324 3.87 -7.36 16.38
CA MET A 324 2.51 -7.53 15.83
C MET A 324 2.52 -8.16 14.44
N ARG A 325 3.45 -7.74 13.59
CA ARG A 325 3.65 -8.33 12.26
C ARG A 325 4.05 -9.79 12.32
N LYS A 326 4.98 -10.14 13.21
CA LYS A 326 5.38 -11.55 13.43
C LYS A 326 4.17 -12.37 13.88
N ARG A 327 3.39 -11.84 14.83
CA ARG A 327 2.18 -12.48 15.33
C ARG A 327 1.14 -12.70 14.23
N LEU A 328 0.84 -11.67 13.44
CA LEU A 328 -0.10 -11.77 12.31
C LEU A 328 0.31 -12.91 11.38
N ARG A 329 1.60 -13.04 11.06
CA ARG A 329 2.13 -14.14 10.25
C ARG A 329 1.96 -15.50 10.92
N ASP A 330 2.31 -15.60 12.20
CA ASP A 330 2.12 -16.83 12.97
C ASP A 330 0.62 -17.25 12.96
N GLN A 331 -0.31 -16.29 13.09
CA GLN A 331 -1.76 -16.52 13.01
C GLN A 331 -2.24 -16.92 11.61
N MET A 332 -1.72 -16.27 10.57
CA MET A 332 -2.00 -16.61 9.17
C MET A 332 -1.54 -18.02 8.83
N ASP A 333 -0.33 -18.40 9.27
CA ASP A 333 0.23 -19.74 9.04
C ASP A 333 -0.64 -20.81 9.71
N HIS A 334 -1.15 -20.55 10.91
CA HIS A 334 -2.12 -21.43 11.59
C HIS A 334 -3.48 -21.49 10.87
N ASP A 335 -3.91 -20.38 10.26
CA ASP A 335 -5.16 -20.30 9.49
C ASP A 335 -5.02 -20.84 8.05
N GLY A 336 -3.81 -21.21 7.62
CA GLY A 336 -3.52 -21.75 6.29
C GLY A 336 -3.48 -20.71 5.17
N VAL A 337 -3.25 -19.43 5.50
CA VAL A 337 -3.13 -18.33 4.53
C VAL A 337 -1.70 -18.24 4.02
N GLU A 338 -1.51 -18.36 2.70
CA GLU A 338 -0.17 -18.24 2.11
C GLU A 338 0.33 -16.79 2.16
N ARG A 339 1.60 -16.61 2.53
CA ARG A 339 2.23 -15.29 2.58
C ARG A 339 2.21 -14.56 1.23
N SER A 340 2.44 -15.27 0.13
CA SER A 340 2.46 -14.67 -1.22
C SER A 340 1.10 -14.09 -1.60
N GLU A 341 0.01 -14.80 -1.27
CA GLU A 341 -1.37 -14.35 -1.48
C GLU A 341 -1.66 -13.09 -0.67
N MET A 342 -1.33 -13.08 0.62
CA MET A 342 -1.50 -11.88 1.46
C MET A 342 -0.69 -10.70 0.92
N VAL A 343 0.58 -10.91 0.52
CA VAL A 343 1.42 -9.84 -0.04
C VAL A 343 0.84 -9.30 -1.34
N THR A 344 0.33 -10.15 -2.21
CA THR A 344 -0.34 -9.72 -3.44
C THR A 344 -1.58 -8.88 -3.12
N ARG A 345 -2.42 -9.33 -2.17
CA ARG A 345 -3.59 -8.55 -1.74
C ARG A 345 -3.20 -7.22 -1.09
N ALA A 346 -2.17 -7.22 -0.24
CA ALA A 346 -1.68 -6.01 0.41
C ALA A 346 -1.17 -4.99 -0.61
N ARG A 347 -0.39 -5.45 -1.61
CA ARG A 347 0.06 -4.62 -2.73
C ARG A 347 -1.12 -4.06 -3.54
N MET A 348 -2.14 -4.87 -3.82
CA MET A 348 -3.35 -4.39 -4.51
C MET A 348 -4.04 -3.27 -3.71
N ILE A 349 -4.26 -3.48 -2.41
CA ILE A 349 -4.85 -2.47 -1.52
C ILE A 349 -4.01 -1.19 -1.53
N ILE A 350 -2.68 -1.32 -1.38
CA ILE A 350 -1.75 -0.19 -1.37
C ILE A 350 -1.82 0.58 -2.68
N GLY A 351 -1.68 -0.09 -3.83
CA GLY A 351 -1.63 0.64 -5.10
C GLY A 351 -2.98 1.12 -5.61
N GLU A 352 -4.10 0.55 -5.17
CA GLU A 352 -5.42 1.17 -5.33
C GLU A 352 -5.47 2.45 -4.50
N ARG A 353 -5.14 2.39 -3.21
CA ARG A 353 -5.20 3.56 -2.32
C ARG A 353 -4.21 4.66 -2.67
N MET A 354 -3.00 4.35 -3.12
CA MET A 354 -2.01 5.37 -3.52
C MET A 354 -2.43 6.25 -4.71
N GLU A 355 -3.43 5.84 -5.49
CA GLU A 355 -3.96 6.68 -6.59
C GLU A 355 -4.75 7.88 -6.08
N TYR A 356 -5.33 7.77 -4.88
CA TYR A 356 -6.24 8.75 -4.29
C TYR A 356 -5.89 9.16 -2.85
N GLU A 357 -4.96 8.48 -2.18
CA GLU A 357 -4.44 8.87 -0.85
C GLU A 357 -2.99 9.36 -1.01
N PRO A 358 -2.76 10.66 -1.25
CA PRO A 358 -1.41 11.21 -1.40
C PRO A 358 -0.52 10.91 -0.18
N GLU A 359 -1.09 10.88 1.02
CA GLU A 359 -0.38 10.49 2.23
C GLU A 359 0.22 9.08 2.17
N LEU A 360 -0.48 8.12 1.56
CA LEU A 360 0.06 6.78 1.33
C LEU A 360 1.07 6.76 0.20
N ARG A 361 0.87 7.57 -0.84
CA ARG A 361 1.86 7.72 -1.89
C ARG A 361 3.20 8.18 -1.30
N THR A 362 3.18 9.17 -0.41
CA THR A 362 4.41 9.59 0.28
C THR A 362 4.93 8.52 1.23
N MET A 363 4.05 7.82 1.96
CA MET A 363 4.51 6.74 2.84
C MET A 363 5.22 5.64 2.05
N PHE A 364 4.58 5.07 1.04
CA PHE A 364 5.08 3.89 0.32
C PHE A 364 6.17 4.22 -0.69
N ASN A 365 6.03 5.29 -1.46
CA ASN A 365 7.12 5.71 -2.33
C ASN A 365 8.25 6.29 -1.50
N GLY A 366 7.94 7.04 -0.45
CA GLY A 366 8.95 7.66 0.43
C GLY A 366 9.68 6.70 1.35
N ILE A 367 9.14 5.50 1.62
CA ILE A 367 9.89 4.39 2.23
C ILE A 367 11.15 4.08 1.40
N ALA A 368 11.06 4.24 0.08
CA ALA A 368 12.13 3.93 -0.84
C ALA A 368 12.67 5.16 -1.60
N HIS A 369 12.35 6.39 -1.17
CA HIS A 369 12.72 7.64 -1.86
C HIS A 369 12.34 7.64 -3.35
N GLY A 370 11.19 7.03 -3.66
CA GLY A 370 10.65 6.90 -5.00
C GLY A 370 11.29 5.78 -5.84
N ARG A 371 12.13 4.93 -5.25
CA ARG A 371 12.71 3.75 -5.92
C ARG A 371 11.68 2.68 -6.27
N ILE A 372 10.47 2.74 -5.73
CA ILE A 372 9.42 1.76 -6.00
C ILE A 372 8.21 2.51 -6.55
N VAL A 373 7.69 2.05 -7.69
CA VAL A 373 6.56 2.65 -8.38
C VAL A 373 5.53 1.57 -8.73
N LYS A 374 4.28 2.00 -8.86
CA LYS A 374 3.18 1.14 -9.32
C LYS A 374 3.43 0.78 -10.79
N ALA A 375 3.46 -0.52 -11.12
CA ALA A 375 3.62 -0.96 -12.49
C ALA A 375 2.37 -0.62 -13.34
N ALA A 376 2.55 -0.47 -14.64
CA ALA A 376 1.43 -0.22 -15.55
C ALA A 376 0.42 -1.39 -15.56
N PRO A 377 -0.89 -1.12 -15.75
CA PRO A 377 -1.90 -2.17 -15.92
C PRO A 377 -1.56 -3.08 -17.12
N ARG A 378 -1.92 -4.36 -17.03
CA ARG A 378 -1.75 -5.31 -18.13
C ARG A 378 -3.08 -5.60 -18.80
N GLN A 379 -3.02 -5.82 -20.10
CA GLN A 379 -4.20 -6.24 -20.86
C GLN A 379 -4.44 -7.73 -20.63
N GLU A 380 -5.53 -8.06 -19.94
CA GLU A 380 -5.96 -9.42 -19.68
C GLU A 380 -7.29 -9.72 -20.37
N ARG A 381 -7.38 -10.91 -20.98
CA ARG A 381 -8.61 -11.36 -21.63
C ARG A 381 -9.55 -11.96 -20.60
N ILE A 382 -10.78 -11.49 -20.57
CA ILE A 382 -11.80 -11.99 -19.63
C ILE A 382 -12.18 -13.41 -20.06
N GLY A 383 -12.03 -14.38 -19.14
CA GLY A 383 -12.28 -15.80 -19.41
C GLY A 383 -13.66 -16.04 -20.01
N GLY A 384 -13.71 -16.72 -21.16
CA GLY A 384 -14.96 -17.01 -21.88
C GLY A 384 -15.45 -15.90 -22.81
N THR A 385 -14.70 -14.79 -22.97
CA THR A 385 -15.04 -13.70 -23.91
C THR A 385 -13.83 -13.27 -24.75
N ASP A 386 -14.08 -12.53 -25.82
CA ASP A 386 -13.03 -11.88 -26.65
C ASP A 386 -12.63 -10.50 -26.12
N HIS A 387 -13.24 -10.06 -25.02
CA HIS A 387 -12.97 -8.76 -24.45
C HIS A 387 -11.66 -8.77 -23.66
N VAL A 388 -10.84 -7.76 -23.95
CA VAL A 388 -9.59 -7.47 -23.25
C VAL A 388 -9.85 -6.28 -22.33
N ARG A 389 -9.39 -6.40 -21.08
CA ARG A 389 -9.49 -5.32 -20.10
C ARG A 389 -8.12 -5.06 -19.49
N ALA A 390 -7.82 -3.79 -19.27
CA ALA A 390 -6.68 -3.38 -18.46
C ALA A 390 -6.95 -3.76 -17.00
N VAL A 391 -6.15 -4.69 -16.47
CA VAL A 391 -6.20 -5.16 -15.09
C VAL A 391 -4.83 -4.93 -14.47
N TRP A 392 -4.81 -4.29 -13.31
CA TRP A 392 -3.60 -4.16 -12.50
C TRP A 392 -3.62 -5.22 -11.40
N SER A 393 -2.62 -6.09 -11.38
CA SER A 393 -2.55 -7.30 -10.54
C SER A 393 -1.69 -7.12 -9.28
N GLY A 394 -1.57 -5.89 -8.76
CA GLY A 394 -0.77 -5.63 -7.56
C GLY A 394 0.74 -5.63 -7.80
N GLN A 395 1.17 -5.41 -9.05
CA GLN A 395 2.58 -5.45 -9.43
C GLN A 395 3.24 -4.09 -9.21
N PHE A 396 4.40 -4.11 -8.56
CA PHE A 396 5.26 -2.94 -8.36
C PHE A 396 6.60 -3.19 -9.04
N GLU A 397 7.16 -2.12 -9.57
CA GLU A 397 8.46 -2.10 -10.22
C GLU A 397 9.40 -1.19 -9.43
N ASP A 398 10.68 -1.51 -9.43
CA ASP A 398 11.69 -0.57 -8.98
C ASP A 398 11.87 0.56 -10.01
N GLN A 399 12.69 1.55 -9.66
CA GLN A 399 13.02 2.68 -10.53
C GLN A 399 13.75 2.32 -11.82
N LEU A 400 14.17 1.06 -11.96
CA LEU A 400 14.80 0.50 -13.15
C LEU A 400 13.81 -0.33 -13.99
N GLY A 401 12.54 -0.42 -13.58
CA GLY A 401 11.50 -1.22 -14.24
C GLY A 401 11.54 -2.71 -13.89
N GLN A 402 12.32 -3.11 -12.88
CA GLN A 402 12.38 -4.51 -12.45
C GLN A 402 11.25 -4.79 -11.46
N ARG A 403 10.54 -5.89 -11.68
CA ARG A 403 9.44 -6.29 -10.79
C ARG A 403 9.95 -6.71 -9.43
N LEU A 404 9.25 -6.29 -8.39
CA LEU A 404 9.49 -6.81 -7.06
C LEU A 404 9.17 -8.32 -6.98
N PRO A 405 9.93 -9.12 -6.19
CA PRO A 405 9.63 -10.53 -5.96
C PRO A 405 8.19 -10.75 -5.49
N ASP A 406 7.55 -11.87 -5.85
CA ASP A 406 6.13 -12.11 -5.55
C ASP A 406 5.81 -12.11 -4.04
N ASP A 407 6.77 -12.51 -3.19
CA ASP A 407 6.66 -12.53 -1.73
C ASP A 407 7.28 -11.30 -1.02
N GLY A 408 7.80 -10.35 -1.81
CA GLY A 408 8.44 -9.13 -1.33
C GLY A 408 7.42 -8.13 -0.79
N MET A 409 7.46 -7.80 0.50
CA MET A 409 6.60 -6.73 1.02
C MET A 409 7.40 -5.44 1.17
N PHE A 410 6.72 -4.28 1.13
CA PHE A 410 7.31 -3.02 1.56
C PHE A 410 7.85 -3.17 2.99
N THR A 411 9.01 -2.55 3.24
CA THR A 411 9.65 -2.58 4.55
C THR A 411 9.50 -1.20 5.17
N LEU A 412 8.82 -1.12 6.30
CA LEU A 412 8.68 0.11 7.06
C LEU A 412 10.07 0.66 7.43
N ARG A 413 10.29 1.96 7.18
CA ARG A 413 11.49 2.68 7.63
C ARG A 413 11.19 3.51 8.87
N ARG A 414 12.21 3.69 9.73
CA ARG A 414 12.17 4.68 10.82
C ARG A 414 12.26 6.10 10.24
N PRO A 415 11.85 7.13 11.00
CA PRO A 415 12.14 8.52 10.66
C PRO A 415 13.65 8.69 10.46
N MET A 416 14.02 9.46 9.43
CA MET A 416 15.41 9.68 9.04
C MET A 416 15.83 11.10 9.38
N ASP A 417 17.08 11.26 9.79
CA ASP A 417 17.69 12.58 9.92
C ASP A 417 18.20 13.09 8.56
N ALA A 418 18.69 14.33 8.54
CA ALA A 418 19.24 14.98 7.35
C ALA A 418 20.36 14.16 6.68
N THR A 419 21.26 13.56 7.46
CA THR A 419 22.36 12.76 6.92
C THR A 419 21.86 11.47 6.29
N SER A 420 20.94 10.77 6.94
CA SER A 420 20.35 9.54 6.42
C SER A 420 19.55 9.80 5.15
N HIS A 421 18.80 10.91 5.10
CA HIS A 421 18.14 11.35 3.88
C HIS A 421 19.15 11.61 2.77
N GLN A 422 20.20 12.41 3.00
CA GLN A 422 21.21 12.72 1.98
C GLN A 422 21.76 11.45 1.33
N VAL A 423 22.15 10.46 2.13
CA VAL A 423 22.68 9.17 1.65
C VAL A 423 21.65 8.42 0.79
N GLN A 424 20.39 8.33 1.24
CA GLN A 424 19.36 7.58 0.52
C GLN A 424 18.90 8.27 -0.77
N LEU A 425 18.83 9.60 -0.78
CA LEU A 425 18.57 10.38 -2.00
C LEU A 425 19.73 10.20 -2.99
N ALA A 426 20.98 10.32 -2.54
CA ALA A 426 22.16 10.18 -3.38
C ALA A 426 22.21 8.79 -4.02
N GLU A 427 22.03 7.73 -3.22
CA GLU A 427 21.99 6.33 -3.71
C GLU A 427 20.92 6.15 -4.80
N THR A 428 19.75 6.74 -4.59
CA THR A 428 18.63 6.68 -5.53
C THR A 428 18.98 7.35 -6.86
N MET A 429 19.52 8.58 -6.81
CA MET A 429 19.93 9.36 -7.98
C MET A 429 21.10 8.68 -8.71
N THR A 430 22.14 8.25 -8.00
CA THR A 430 23.29 7.52 -8.55
C THR A 430 22.85 6.28 -9.31
N THR A 431 21.96 5.48 -8.72
CA THR A 431 21.48 4.24 -9.35
C THR A 431 20.77 4.53 -10.68
N ALA A 432 19.93 5.58 -10.73
CA ALA A 432 19.26 5.99 -11.96
C ALA A 432 20.24 6.52 -13.03
N LEU A 433 21.22 7.34 -12.63
CA LEU A 433 22.25 7.87 -13.52
C LEU A 433 23.11 6.76 -14.11
N LEU A 434 23.64 5.87 -13.27
CA LEU A 434 24.47 4.74 -13.69
C LEU A 434 23.71 3.79 -14.60
N HIS A 435 22.45 3.49 -14.29
CA HIS A 435 21.65 2.60 -15.15
C HIS A 435 21.45 3.18 -16.56
N ALA A 436 21.29 4.50 -16.69
CA ALA A 436 21.20 5.14 -18.01
C ALA A 436 22.56 5.09 -18.76
N LEU A 437 23.66 5.39 -18.06
CA LEU A 437 25.01 5.33 -18.61
C LEU A 437 25.41 3.91 -19.05
N ASP A 438 25.18 2.91 -18.21
CA ASP A 438 25.53 1.50 -18.48
C ASP A 438 24.73 0.92 -19.68
N ARG A 439 23.60 1.54 -20.03
CA ARG A 439 22.77 1.18 -21.19
C ARG A 439 23.02 2.07 -22.41
N GLU A 440 23.93 3.04 -22.31
CA GLU A 440 24.18 4.06 -23.33
C GLU A 440 22.91 4.83 -23.74
N ASP A 441 21.97 5.00 -22.79
CA ASP A 441 20.69 5.67 -23.00
C ASP A 441 20.83 7.18 -22.69
N GLN A 442 21.27 7.92 -23.69
CA GLN A 442 21.55 9.36 -23.60
C GLN A 442 20.30 10.19 -23.25
N GLU A 443 19.12 9.77 -23.71
CA GLU A 443 17.86 10.47 -23.42
C GLU A 443 17.46 10.27 -21.96
N ALA A 444 17.55 9.03 -21.45
CA ALA A 444 17.31 8.76 -20.04
C ALA A 444 18.34 9.45 -19.14
N PHE A 445 19.62 9.47 -19.54
CA PHE A 445 20.68 10.15 -18.78
C PHE A 445 20.44 11.66 -18.71
N ALA A 446 20.17 12.32 -19.85
CA ALA A 446 19.80 13.74 -19.91
C ALA A 446 18.60 14.05 -18.99
N ALA A 447 17.53 13.26 -19.09
CA ALA A 447 16.33 13.44 -18.29
C ALA A 447 16.57 13.23 -16.79
N ASN A 448 17.43 12.29 -16.40
CA ASN A 448 17.81 12.07 -15.01
C ASN A 448 18.58 13.27 -14.44
N VAL A 449 19.61 13.74 -15.15
CA VAL A 449 20.42 14.90 -14.74
C VAL A 449 19.54 16.13 -14.61
N GLN A 450 18.77 16.45 -15.65
CA GLN A 450 17.90 17.61 -15.65
C GLN A 450 16.80 17.48 -14.58
N GLY A 451 16.07 16.37 -14.57
CA GLY A 451 14.95 16.14 -13.67
C GLY A 451 15.32 16.27 -12.20
N TYR A 452 16.43 15.65 -11.77
CA TYR A 452 16.88 15.80 -10.39
C TYR A 452 17.40 17.20 -10.08
N MET A 453 18.08 17.87 -11.01
CA MET A 453 18.60 19.22 -10.77
C MET A 453 17.46 20.24 -10.58
N VAL A 454 16.42 20.20 -11.42
CA VAL A 454 15.32 21.17 -11.35
C VAL A 454 14.16 20.76 -10.44
N GLY A 455 14.10 19.49 -10.02
CA GLY A 455 12.98 18.94 -9.25
C GLY A 455 12.67 19.70 -7.96
N PHE A 456 13.69 20.16 -7.23
CA PHE A 456 13.48 20.97 -6.02
C PHE A 456 12.86 22.34 -6.33
N ALA A 457 13.37 23.02 -7.35
CA ALA A 457 12.89 24.33 -7.75
C ALA A 457 11.45 24.25 -8.31
N ALA A 458 11.14 23.21 -9.09
CA ALA A 458 9.81 22.97 -9.62
C ALA A 458 8.76 22.89 -8.52
N ARG A 459 9.08 22.15 -7.45
CA ARG A 459 8.20 22.03 -6.29
C ARG A 459 8.04 23.37 -5.56
N ARG A 460 9.15 24.07 -5.30
CA ARG A 460 9.12 25.37 -4.59
C ARG A 460 8.26 26.41 -5.31
N HIS A 461 8.27 26.40 -6.64
CA HIS A 461 7.50 27.33 -7.47
C HIS A 461 6.11 26.79 -7.88
N GLY A 462 5.69 25.62 -7.38
CA GLY A 462 4.40 25.03 -7.71
C GLY A 462 4.21 24.75 -9.21
N LEU A 463 5.31 24.47 -9.93
CA LEU A 463 5.27 24.33 -11.38
C LEU A 463 4.47 23.10 -11.77
N ASN A 464 3.61 23.28 -12.76
CA ASN A 464 2.85 22.17 -13.32
C ASN A 464 3.80 21.26 -14.09
N THR A 465 3.97 20.02 -13.68
CA THR A 465 4.81 19.01 -14.35
C THR A 465 4.04 18.18 -15.39
N ARG A 466 2.71 18.41 -15.55
CA ARG A 466 1.89 17.68 -16.54
C ARG A 466 2.39 17.86 -17.97
N GLY A 467 2.29 16.80 -18.75
CA GLY A 467 2.63 16.79 -20.18
C GLY A 467 4.12 16.77 -20.49
N LEU A 468 4.99 16.76 -19.47
CA LEU A 468 6.41 16.55 -19.68
C LEU A 468 6.68 15.16 -20.25
N PRO A 469 7.70 15.03 -21.13
CA PRO A 469 7.97 13.78 -21.81
C PRO A 469 8.59 12.73 -20.86
N GLY A 470 8.06 11.51 -20.93
CA GLY A 470 8.69 10.28 -20.46
C GLY A 470 9.42 10.37 -19.11
N THR A 471 10.70 10.01 -19.15
CA THR A 471 11.61 9.93 -18.00
C THR A 471 11.75 11.24 -17.23
N LEU A 472 11.62 12.41 -17.87
CA LEU A 472 11.71 13.69 -17.17
C LEU A 472 10.54 13.87 -16.21
N GLY A 473 9.32 13.54 -16.64
CA GLY A 473 8.13 13.57 -15.78
C GLY A 473 8.27 12.62 -14.60
N ASP A 474 8.71 11.38 -14.87
CA ASP A 474 8.92 10.36 -13.83
C ASP A 474 9.92 10.83 -12.75
N ARG A 475 11.00 11.51 -13.15
CA ARG A 475 12.00 12.02 -12.21
C ARG A 475 11.49 13.16 -11.36
N LEU A 476 10.63 14.03 -11.90
CA LEU A 476 10.03 15.10 -11.10
C LEU A 476 9.03 14.55 -10.09
N ASP A 477 8.19 13.60 -10.48
CA ASP A 477 7.33 12.85 -9.57
C ASP A 477 8.16 12.17 -8.46
N GLN A 478 9.35 11.66 -8.80
CA GLN A 478 10.27 11.09 -7.82
C GLN A 478 10.86 12.15 -6.87
N CYS A 479 11.24 13.32 -7.39
CA CYS A 479 11.74 14.45 -6.60
C CYS A 479 10.68 14.92 -5.60
N GLU A 480 9.41 15.02 -6.02
CA GLU A 480 8.29 15.36 -5.14
C GLU A 480 8.18 14.39 -3.97
N VAL A 481 8.29 13.08 -4.23
CA VAL A 481 8.30 12.05 -3.18
C VAL A 481 9.51 12.22 -2.25
N MET A 482 10.71 12.47 -2.78
CA MET A 482 11.91 12.67 -1.98
C MET A 482 11.77 13.86 -1.02
N ILE A 483 11.25 14.98 -1.51
CA ILE A 483 11.03 16.20 -0.72
C ILE A 483 9.94 15.98 0.31
N ALA A 484 8.80 15.39 -0.08
CA ALA A 484 7.71 15.07 0.83
C ALA A 484 8.16 14.09 1.94
N SER A 485 9.07 13.16 1.63
CA SER A 485 9.64 12.23 2.61
C SER A 485 10.46 12.93 3.69
N MET A 486 11.26 13.94 3.30
CA MET A 486 12.03 14.76 4.24
C MET A 486 11.11 15.64 5.10
N ALA A 487 10.09 16.23 4.48
CA ALA A 487 9.12 17.06 5.19
C ALA A 487 8.34 16.27 6.25
N ILE A 488 7.90 15.05 5.92
CA ILE A 488 7.22 14.15 6.86
C ILE A 488 8.12 13.77 8.05
N ASP A 489 9.44 13.69 7.83
CA ASP A 489 10.41 13.39 8.87
C ASP A 489 10.84 14.63 9.68
N GLY A 490 10.25 15.79 9.38
CA GLY A 490 10.38 17.02 10.18
C GLY A 490 11.51 17.96 9.74
N LEU A 491 12.13 17.75 8.57
CA LEU A 491 13.16 18.65 8.06
C LEU A 491 12.54 19.98 7.61
N THR A 492 13.20 21.11 7.95
CA THR A 492 12.74 22.42 7.47
C THR A 492 12.98 22.59 5.97
N PRO A 493 12.29 23.51 5.26
CA PRO A 493 12.53 23.75 3.83
C PRO A 493 14.00 24.05 3.48
N GLU A 494 14.72 24.76 4.36
CA GLU A 494 16.14 25.07 4.18
C GLU A 494 17.01 23.81 4.32
N GLU A 495 16.69 22.96 5.31
CA GLU A 495 17.38 21.67 5.47
C GLU A 495 17.09 20.73 4.31
N GLN A 496 15.84 20.67 3.85
CA GLN A 496 15.44 19.91 2.66
C GLN A 496 16.24 20.35 1.44
N GLN A 497 16.36 21.66 1.20
CA GLN A 497 17.15 22.20 0.09
C GLN A 497 18.61 21.77 0.20
N ARG A 498 19.23 21.96 1.37
CA ARG A 498 20.63 21.59 1.59
C ARG A 498 20.87 20.09 1.40
N VAL A 499 20.04 19.24 2.01
CA VAL A 499 20.14 17.78 1.92
C VAL A 499 19.98 17.31 0.49
N TYR A 500 18.99 17.86 -0.23
CA TYR A 500 18.74 17.52 -1.63
C TYR A 500 19.90 17.94 -2.53
N SER A 501 20.39 19.18 -2.41
CA SER A 501 21.51 19.68 -3.21
C SER A 501 22.79 18.88 -2.97
N ASN A 502 23.11 18.56 -1.70
CA ASN A 502 24.26 17.72 -1.38
C ASN A 502 24.10 16.31 -1.96
N ALA A 503 22.92 15.70 -1.83
CA ALA A 503 22.66 14.38 -2.38
C ALA A 503 22.83 14.31 -3.90
N TYR A 504 22.43 15.37 -4.61
CA TYR A 504 22.64 15.48 -6.05
C TYR A 504 24.13 15.57 -6.42
N VAL A 505 24.92 16.36 -5.68
CA VAL A 505 26.37 16.46 -5.88
C VAL A 505 27.04 15.11 -5.61
N ASP A 506 26.74 14.48 -4.47
CA ASP A 506 27.24 13.14 -4.12
C ASP A 506 26.91 12.13 -5.24
N ALA A 507 25.71 12.22 -5.81
CA ALA A 507 25.29 11.33 -6.87
C ALA A 507 26.07 11.51 -8.18
N MET A 508 26.35 12.76 -8.55
CA MET A 508 27.15 13.11 -9.73
C MET A 508 28.63 12.73 -9.55
N GLU A 509 29.18 12.93 -8.35
CA GLU A 509 30.54 12.49 -8.02
C GLU A 509 30.66 10.96 -8.11
N ALA A 510 29.74 10.22 -7.50
CA ALA A 510 29.71 8.76 -7.57
C ALA A 510 29.52 8.23 -9.00
N ALA A 511 28.75 8.94 -9.84
CA ALA A 511 28.64 8.63 -11.27
C ALA A 511 29.97 8.86 -11.99
N GLY A 512 30.66 9.98 -11.71
CA GLY A 512 31.96 10.32 -12.30
C GLY A 512 33.10 9.39 -11.88
N GLU A 513 33.07 8.87 -10.66
CA GLU A 513 34.04 7.85 -10.21
C GLU A 513 33.94 6.55 -11.02
N LYS A 514 32.71 6.14 -11.39
CA LYS A 514 32.48 4.92 -12.18
C LYS A 514 32.60 5.16 -13.69
N HIS A 515 32.30 6.37 -14.15
CA HIS A 515 32.39 6.80 -15.54
C HIS A 515 33.29 8.04 -15.64
N PRO A 516 34.64 7.89 -15.71
CA PRO A 516 35.58 9.02 -15.72
C PRO A 516 35.36 10.01 -16.87
N ASP A 517 34.73 9.55 -17.96
CA ASP A 517 34.37 10.36 -19.13
C ASP A 517 32.98 11.01 -18.99
N LEU A 518 32.43 11.17 -17.77
CA LEU A 518 31.11 11.76 -17.53
C LEU A 518 30.90 13.11 -18.23
N ALA A 519 31.96 13.93 -18.33
CA ALA A 519 31.90 15.20 -19.04
C ALA A 519 31.69 15.05 -20.56
N HIS A 520 32.16 13.95 -21.15
CA HIS A 520 31.87 13.57 -22.52
C HIS A 520 30.41 13.12 -22.66
N GLU A 521 29.94 12.27 -21.75
CA GLU A 521 28.54 11.80 -21.73
C GLU A 521 27.54 12.95 -21.57
N LEU A 522 27.83 13.93 -20.72
CA LEU A 522 27.02 15.15 -20.60
C LEU A 522 26.95 15.94 -21.90
N ARG A 523 28.06 16.04 -22.65
CA ARG A 523 28.06 16.68 -23.97
C ARG A 523 27.26 15.88 -25.00
N LEU A 524 27.34 14.56 -24.98
CA LEU A 524 26.56 13.71 -25.88
C LEU A 524 25.05 13.83 -25.59
N ALA A 525 24.67 13.82 -24.31
CA ALA A 525 23.28 13.85 -23.87
C ALA A 525 22.62 15.23 -24.04
N LEU A 526 23.34 16.30 -23.69
CA LEU A 526 22.79 17.66 -23.60
C LEU A 526 23.34 18.63 -24.67
N GLY A 527 24.34 18.23 -25.44
CA GLY A 527 25.01 19.04 -26.45
C GLY A 527 26.23 19.81 -25.92
N ASP A 528 26.95 20.48 -26.81
CA ASP A 528 28.18 21.22 -26.50
C ASP A 528 27.97 22.35 -25.46
N GLY A 529 26.75 22.88 -25.39
CA GLY A 529 26.34 23.93 -24.45
C GLY A 529 25.78 23.42 -23.11
N TRP A 530 25.99 22.16 -22.75
CA TRP A 530 25.34 21.52 -21.59
C TRP A 530 25.44 22.32 -20.28
N GLN A 531 26.58 22.97 -20.01
CA GLN A 531 26.75 23.81 -18.81
C GLN A 531 25.76 24.98 -18.79
N GLN A 532 25.58 25.64 -19.94
CA GLN A 532 24.63 26.75 -20.08
C GLN A 532 23.19 26.26 -20.04
N THR A 533 22.90 25.08 -20.60
CA THR A 533 21.59 24.42 -20.47
C THR A 533 21.26 24.13 -19.01
N LEU A 534 22.21 23.59 -18.25
CA LEU A 534 21.99 23.29 -16.84
C LEU A 534 21.83 24.57 -16.01
N GLN A 535 22.67 25.57 -16.25
CA GLN A 535 22.59 26.87 -15.59
C GLN A 535 21.23 27.54 -15.84
N ARG A 536 20.76 27.58 -17.09
CA ARG A 536 19.45 28.14 -17.44
C ARG A 536 18.30 27.42 -16.75
N ALA A 537 18.39 26.10 -16.63
CA ALA A 537 17.37 25.30 -15.96
C ALA A 537 17.29 25.61 -14.45
N VAL A 538 18.41 25.96 -13.81
CA VAL A 538 18.45 26.42 -12.41
C VAL A 538 17.97 27.87 -12.27
N ASP A 539 18.39 28.76 -13.17
CA ASP A 539 18.09 30.20 -13.12
C ASP A 539 16.62 30.51 -13.41
N ASP A 540 16.02 29.81 -14.38
CA ASP A 540 14.60 29.94 -14.74
C ASP A 540 13.98 28.56 -15.02
N PRO A 541 13.60 27.81 -13.96
CA PRO A 541 13.02 26.49 -14.09
C PRO A 541 11.72 26.51 -14.89
N GLN A 542 10.92 27.58 -14.79
CA GLN A 542 9.65 27.68 -15.50
C GLN A 542 9.85 27.77 -17.01
N ALA A 543 10.69 28.70 -17.48
CA ALA A 543 10.98 28.82 -18.91
C ALA A 543 11.61 27.53 -19.45
N PHE A 544 12.46 26.86 -18.66
CA PHE A 544 13.03 25.57 -19.01
C PHE A 544 11.94 24.50 -19.26
N TYR A 545 10.92 24.39 -18.40
CA TYR A 545 9.85 23.41 -18.59
C TYR A 545 8.94 23.72 -19.78
N GLU A 546 8.63 25.00 -19.99
CA GLU A 546 7.86 25.42 -21.17
C GLU A 546 8.61 25.04 -22.46
N GLU A 547 9.94 25.23 -22.49
CA GLU A 547 10.78 24.79 -23.60
C GLU A 547 10.75 23.25 -23.78
N GLN A 548 10.85 22.47 -22.70
CA GLN A 548 10.78 21.01 -22.80
C GLN A 548 9.41 20.49 -23.26
N ARG A 549 8.31 21.18 -22.90
CA ARG A 549 6.96 20.83 -23.37
C ARG A 549 6.77 21.05 -24.86
N LEU A 550 7.35 22.14 -25.38
CA LEU A 550 7.25 22.50 -26.79
C LEU A 550 8.21 21.70 -27.66
N ARG A 551 9.16 20.98 -27.06
CA ARG A 551 10.14 20.19 -27.80
C ARG A 551 9.44 19.06 -28.55
N PRO A 552 9.59 18.98 -29.89
CA PRO A 552 8.92 17.94 -30.67
C PRO A 552 9.42 16.57 -30.23
N ARG A 553 8.49 15.67 -29.90
CA ARG A 553 8.82 14.29 -29.53
C ARG A 553 9.52 13.63 -30.71
N PRO A 554 10.70 12.99 -30.52
CA PRO A 554 11.34 12.27 -31.60
C PRO A 554 10.37 11.20 -32.11
N TYR A 555 10.15 11.18 -33.43
CA TYR A 555 9.24 10.23 -34.07
C TYR A 555 9.77 8.81 -33.84
N ARG A 556 9.09 8.02 -33.00
CA ARG A 556 9.43 6.62 -32.75
C ARG A 556 8.92 5.76 -33.90
N ALA A 557 9.74 5.55 -34.93
CA ALA A 557 9.45 4.60 -36.00
C ALA A 557 9.62 3.16 -35.48
N GLY A 558 8.57 2.59 -34.90
CA GLY A 558 8.52 1.19 -34.48
C GLY A 558 7.15 0.84 -33.88
N PRO A 559 6.73 -0.45 -33.91
CA PRO A 559 5.43 -0.86 -33.40
C PRO A 559 5.45 -0.87 -31.86
N GLY A 560 5.18 0.29 -31.26
CA GLY A 560 4.88 0.47 -29.85
C GLY A 560 3.36 0.49 -29.60
N PRO A 561 2.91 0.18 -28.37
CA PRO A 561 1.51 -0.08 -28.05
C PRO A 561 0.67 1.19 -28.24
N SER A 562 -0.50 1.01 -28.82
CA SER A 562 -1.51 2.04 -29.08
C SER A 562 -1.89 2.78 -27.79
N SER A 563 -1.24 3.91 -27.54
CA SER A 563 -1.74 4.92 -26.63
C SER A 563 -2.88 5.66 -27.33
N GLU A 564 -4.09 5.33 -26.91
CA GLU A 564 -5.16 6.29 -26.61
C GLU A 564 -5.39 7.38 -27.66
N GLN A 565 -6.19 7.03 -28.66
CA GLN A 565 -7.15 7.98 -29.20
C GLN A 565 -8.06 8.40 -28.05
N ALA A 566 -7.87 9.63 -27.59
CA ALA A 566 -8.85 10.32 -26.78
C ALA A 566 -10.15 10.42 -27.58
N ASP A 567 -11.22 9.95 -26.95
CA ASP A 567 -12.61 10.11 -27.36
C ASP A 567 -12.92 11.60 -27.57
N ASP A 568 -13.03 11.99 -28.85
CA ASP A 568 -13.75 13.19 -29.26
C ASP A 568 -15.17 12.73 -29.62
N PHE A 569 -16.01 12.58 -28.58
CA PHE A 569 -17.42 12.25 -28.74
C PHE A 569 -18.19 13.56 -28.86
N ASP A 570 -18.41 14.00 -30.10
CA ASP A 570 -19.25 15.14 -30.46
C ASP A 570 -20.73 14.70 -30.50
N PRO A 571 -21.61 15.14 -29.59
CA PRO A 571 -22.97 14.64 -29.51
C PRO A 571 -23.95 15.60 -30.19
N GLU A 572 -23.88 15.78 -31.51
CA GLU A 572 -24.92 16.55 -32.21
C GLU A 572 -25.05 16.21 -33.71
N THR A 573 -25.76 15.14 -34.05
CA THR A 573 -26.55 15.12 -35.30
C THR A 573 -27.70 14.11 -35.26
N PRO A 574 -28.97 14.53 -35.50
CA PRO A 574 -30.14 13.66 -35.43
C PRO A 574 -30.31 12.85 -36.72
N ASP A 575 -30.46 11.54 -36.56
CA ASP A 575 -30.65 10.59 -37.66
C ASP A 575 -32.04 10.75 -38.29
N GLN A 576 -32.05 11.25 -39.53
CA GLN A 576 -33.20 11.33 -40.41
C GLN A 576 -33.43 9.96 -41.04
N ARG A 577 -34.60 9.37 -40.76
CA ARG A 577 -35.16 8.26 -41.52
C ARG A 577 -35.20 8.57 -43.02
N PRO A 578 -34.98 7.58 -43.88
CA PRO A 578 -35.71 7.48 -45.13
C PRO A 578 -36.63 6.27 -45.11
N GLY A 579 -37.89 6.53 -45.47
CA GLY A 579 -38.90 5.51 -45.68
C GLY A 579 -38.79 4.80 -47.02
N THR A 580 -39.43 3.62 -47.03
CA THR A 580 -40.32 3.09 -48.07
C THR A 580 -39.77 2.79 -49.47
N ALA A 581 -39.73 1.49 -49.79
CA ALA A 581 -40.43 0.78 -50.88
C ALA A 581 -39.54 -0.41 -51.28
N GLY A 582 -39.93 -1.68 -51.16
CA GLY A 582 -41.09 -2.30 -51.79
C GLY A 582 -40.58 -3.16 -52.95
N TYR A 583 -40.76 -4.48 -52.89
CA TYR A 583 -41.32 -5.34 -53.95
C TYR A 583 -41.16 -6.84 -53.60
N GLN A 584 -42.27 -7.54 -53.80
CA GLN A 584 -42.46 -8.99 -53.73
C GLN A 584 -41.78 -9.71 -54.89
N HIS A 585 -41.38 -10.97 -54.70
CA HIS A 585 -41.97 -12.12 -55.40
C HIS A 585 -41.39 -13.46 -54.91
N SER A 586 -42.30 -14.45 -54.88
CA SER A 586 -42.14 -15.91 -54.77
C SER A 586 -42.15 -16.51 -53.37
#